data_AF-A0A2H0H490-F1
#
_entry.id   AF-A0A2H0H490-F1
#
_cell.length_a   1.000
_cell.length_b   1.000
_cell.length_c   1.000
_cell.angle_alpha   90.00
_cell.angle_beta   90.00
_cell.angle_gamma   90.00
#
_symmetry.space_group_name_H-M   'P 1'
#
loop_
_entity.id
_entity.type
_entity.pdbx_description
1 polymer ?
#
loop_
_entity_poly.entity_id
_entity_poly.type
_entity_poly.pdbx_seq_one_letter_code
_entity_poly.pdbx_strand_id
1 'polypeptide(L)'
;MYFSRKVLAYYEYLDSPVGLPDGVEVMNPYSNPEVQHVLEAFYTNYYQDNKKRKLILGINPGRLGAGITGIPFTDPIRLEKDCDISNDFVKKGELSSKFVYKLIAQMGGPAHFYRHFYIG
;
A
#
# COMPACT_ATOMS: atom_id res chain seq x y z
N MET A 1 -16.01 -3.65 -13.37
CA MET A 1 -15.23 -2.78 -12.46
C MET A 1 -13.90 -3.47 -12.16
N TYR A 2 -12.77 -2.86 -12.55
CA TYR A 2 -11.43 -3.40 -12.29
C TYR A 2 -11.16 -3.59 -10.80
N PHE A 3 -10.23 -4.50 -10.47
CA PHE A 3 -9.80 -4.77 -9.10
C PHE A 3 -9.27 -3.50 -8.44
N SER A 4 -8.45 -2.72 -9.15
CA SER A 4 -7.98 -1.39 -8.73
C SER A 4 -9.10 -0.51 -8.17
N ARG A 5 -10.19 -0.34 -8.92
CA ARG A 5 -11.34 0.48 -8.53
C ARG A 5 -12.02 -0.02 -7.27
N LYS A 6 -12.09 -1.34 -7.06
CA LYS A 6 -12.67 -1.91 -5.84
C LYS A 6 -11.82 -1.62 -4.61
N VAL A 7 -10.49 -1.72 -4.75
CA VAL A 7 -9.56 -1.40 -3.66
C VAL A 7 -9.58 0.08 -3.32
N LEU A 8 -9.57 0.95 -4.34
CA LEU A 8 -9.62 2.39 -4.15
C LEU A 8 -10.92 2.82 -3.45
N ALA A 9 -12.07 2.30 -3.90
CA ALA A 9 -13.35 2.55 -3.24
C ALA A 9 -13.36 2.04 -1.79
N TYR A 10 -12.74 0.88 -1.52
CA TYR A 10 -12.63 0.38 -0.15
C TYR A 10 -11.86 1.35 0.76
N TYR A 11 -10.73 1.90 0.30
CA TYR A 11 -9.96 2.87 1.10
C TYR A 11 -10.65 4.23 1.23
N GLU A 12 -11.39 4.66 0.21
CA GLU A 12 -12.19 5.90 0.26
C GLU A 12 -13.27 5.85 1.35
N TYR A 13 -13.91 4.69 1.52
CA TYR A 13 -14.98 4.47 2.50
C TYR A 13 -14.53 3.73 3.76
N LEU A 14 -13.21 3.64 4.02
CA LEU A 14 -12.71 2.95 5.21
C LEU A 14 -12.85 3.84 6.45
N ASP A 15 -13.83 3.52 7.29
CA ASP A 15 -14.10 4.24 8.52
C ASP A 15 -13.07 3.94 9.62
N SER A 16 -12.71 5.00 10.36
CA SER A 16 -11.91 4.89 11.57
C SER A 16 -12.77 4.39 12.74
N PRO A 17 -12.30 3.44 13.57
CA PRO A 17 -13.06 2.97 14.72
C PRO A 17 -13.22 4.07 15.78
N VAL A 18 -14.33 3.99 16.52
CA VAL A 18 -14.65 4.88 17.65
C VAL A 18 -14.57 4.13 18.98
N GLY A 19 -14.42 4.85 20.09
CA GLY A 19 -14.39 4.25 21.44
C GLY A 19 -13.08 3.55 21.79
N LEU A 20 -11.95 4.11 21.35
CA LEU A 20 -10.63 3.59 21.69
C LEU A 20 -10.27 3.82 23.17
N PRO A 21 -9.45 2.94 23.77
CA PRO A 21 -8.92 3.17 25.11
C PRO A 21 -8.11 4.46 25.21
N ASP A 22 -8.03 5.01 26.42
CA ASP A 22 -7.22 6.21 26.68
C ASP A 22 -5.76 6.01 26.25
N GLY A 23 -5.22 6.99 25.55
CA GLY A 23 -3.85 6.96 25.01
C GLY A 23 -3.68 6.18 23.70
N VAL A 24 -4.76 5.71 23.08
CA VAL A 24 -4.74 5.04 21.76
C VAL A 24 -5.39 5.94 20.71
N GLU A 25 -4.69 6.16 19.59
CA GLU A 25 -5.16 6.94 18.46
C GLU A 25 -5.25 6.08 17.19
N VAL A 26 -6.21 6.40 16.31
CA VAL A 26 -6.33 5.75 15.00
C VAL A 26 -5.28 6.31 14.04
N MET A 27 -4.59 5.42 13.35
CA MET A 27 -3.79 5.75 12.17
C MET A 27 -4.56 5.34 10.91
N ASN A 28 -5.19 6.32 10.27
CA ASN A 28 -5.87 6.13 8.98
C ASN A 28 -5.26 7.11 7.96
N PRO A 29 -4.41 6.62 7.03
CA PRO A 29 -3.71 7.50 6.08
C PRO A 29 -4.58 7.94 4.90
N TYR A 30 -5.76 7.32 4.71
CA TYR A 30 -6.52 7.40 3.44
C TYR A 30 -7.27 8.72 3.22
N SER A 31 -7.36 9.58 4.24
CA SER A 31 -7.88 10.94 4.11
C SER A 31 -6.85 11.95 3.57
N ASN A 32 -5.56 11.59 3.51
CA ASN A 32 -4.51 12.45 2.99
C ASN A 32 -4.53 12.47 1.44
N PRO A 33 -4.66 13.65 0.79
CA PRO A 33 -4.67 13.75 -0.67
C PRO A 33 -3.42 13.18 -1.36
N GLU A 34 -2.24 13.32 -0.75
CA GLU A 34 -0.99 12.76 -1.30
C GLU A 34 -1.03 11.23 -1.27
N VAL A 35 -1.59 10.65 -0.21
CA VAL A 35 -1.82 9.20 -0.09
C VAL A 35 -2.79 8.72 -1.16
N GLN A 36 -3.91 9.42 -1.34
CA GLN A 36 -4.89 9.09 -2.38
C GLN A 36 -4.27 9.10 -3.78
N HIS A 37 -3.40 10.09 -4.06
CA HIS A 37 -2.71 10.17 -5.34
C HIS A 37 -1.81 8.96 -5.61
N VAL A 38 -0.96 8.57 -4.64
CA VAL A 38 -0.07 7.42 -4.82
C VAL A 38 -0.83 6.09 -4.85
N LEU A 39 -1.96 5.99 -4.14
CA LEU A 39 -2.84 4.81 -4.21
C LEU A 39 -3.44 4.66 -5.62
N GLU A 40 -3.99 5.73 -6.18
CA GLU A 40 -4.55 5.72 -7.55
C GLU A 40 -3.48 5.28 -8.54
N ALA A 41 -2.26 5.84 -8.46
CA ALA A 41 -1.13 5.47 -9.31
C ALA A 41 -0.75 4.00 -9.14
N PHE A 42 -0.53 3.54 -7.91
CA PHE A 42 -0.11 2.17 -7.61
C PHE A 42 -1.14 1.13 -8.05
N TYR A 43 -2.41 1.31 -7.66
CA TYR A 43 -3.45 0.33 -7.99
C TYR A 43 -3.81 0.34 -9.46
N THR A 44 -3.75 1.48 -10.15
CA THR A 44 -3.90 1.54 -11.60
C THR A 44 -2.72 0.84 -12.30
N ASN A 45 -1.49 1.02 -11.84
CA ASN A 45 -0.33 0.38 -12.48
C ASN A 45 -0.33 -1.15 -12.35
N TYR A 46 -0.75 -1.69 -11.20
CA TYR A 46 -0.58 -3.12 -10.90
C TYR A 46 -1.87 -3.94 -10.90
N TYR A 47 -3.04 -3.31 -10.80
CA TYR A 47 -4.32 -3.99 -10.60
C TYR A 47 -5.45 -3.49 -11.52
N GLN A 48 -5.14 -2.85 -12.64
CA GLN A 48 -6.10 -2.43 -13.67
C GLN A 48 -6.58 -3.61 -14.54
N ASP A 49 -7.04 -4.68 -13.89
CA ASP A 49 -7.64 -5.85 -14.50
C ASP A 49 -8.66 -6.50 -13.56
N ASN A 50 -9.25 -7.63 -13.98
CA ASN A 50 -10.20 -8.41 -13.17
C ASN A 50 -9.66 -9.80 -12.81
N LYS A 51 -8.35 -10.04 -12.90
CA LYS A 51 -7.77 -11.36 -12.67
C LYS A 51 -7.69 -11.66 -11.18
N LYS A 52 -7.85 -12.92 -10.82
CA LYS A 52 -7.71 -13.38 -9.42
C LYS A 52 -6.26 -13.25 -8.95
N ARG A 53 -6.10 -12.95 -7.66
CA ARG A 53 -4.82 -12.85 -6.97
C ARG A 53 -4.82 -13.76 -5.75
N LYS A 54 -3.65 -14.25 -5.35
CA LYS A 54 -3.45 -14.88 -4.04
C LYS A 54 -3.33 -13.78 -3.00
N LEU A 55 -4.14 -13.87 -1.94
CA LEU A 55 -4.12 -12.93 -0.85
C LEU A 55 -2.94 -13.24 0.09
N ILE A 56 -2.18 -12.20 0.42
CA ILE A 56 -1.19 -12.21 1.50
C ILE A 56 -1.71 -11.22 2.54
N LEU A 57 -1.85 -11.66 3.79
CA LEU A 57 -2.33 -10.82 4.88
C LEU A 57 -1.16 -10.46 5.79
N GLY A 58 -0.96 -9.16 5.99
CA GLY A 58 -0.16 -8.63 7.09
C GLY A 58 -0.92 -8.70 8.42
N ILE A 59 -0.46 -7.90 9.39
CA ILE A 59 -1.15 -7.72 10.68
C ILE A 59 -2.01 -6.44 10.60
N ASN A 60 -1.34 -5.29 10.45
CA ASN A 60 -1.92 -3.96 10.31
C ASN A 60 -0.85 -2.99 9.75
N PRO A 61 -1.23 -1.78 9.29
CA PRO A 61 -0.28 -0.80 8.77
C PRO A 61 0.80 -0.41 9.80
N GLY A 62 2.07 -0.46 9.36
CA GLY A 62 3.21 0.10 10.08
C GLY A 62 3.32 1.62 9.89
N ARG A 63 3.77 2.35 10.92
CA ARG A 63 3.84 3.83 10.92
C ARG A 63 4.77 4.44 9.86
N LEU A 64 5.76 3.69 9.36
CA LEU A 64 6.81 4.20 8.47
C LEU A 64 6.64 3.75 7.01
N GLY A 65 5.85 2.72 6.76
CA GLY A 65 5.50 2.22 5.44
C GLY A 65 4.09 2.63 5.05
N ALA A 66 3.15 1.67 5.15
CA ALA A 66 1.75 1.88 4.77
C ALA A 66 1.05 3.00 5.56
N GLY A 67 1.51 3.32 6.78
CA GLY A 67 1.02 4.49 7.53
C GLY A 67 1.38 5.83 6.89
N ILE A 68 2.34 5.87 5.97
CA ILE A 68 2.72 7.07 5.19
C ILE A 68 2.18 7.00 3.77
N THR A 69 2.28 5.84 3.11
CA THR A 69 1.94 5.70 1.67
C THR A 69 0.54 5.14 1.42
N GLY A 70 -0.10 4.56 2.44
CA GLY A 70 -1.32 3.77 2.31
C GLY A 70 -1.13 2.38 1.68
N ILE A 71 0.07 2.03 1.18
CA ILE A 71 0.32 0.80 0.42
C ILE A 71 1.03 -0.24 1.31
N PRO A 72 0.48 -1.45 1.49
CA PRO A 72 1.06 -2.49 2.34
C PRO A 72 2.51 -2.82 1.99
N PHE A 73 3.39 -2.76 2.99
CA PHE A 73 4.84 -2.98 2.88
C PHE A 73 5.57 -2.15 1.83
N THR A 74 5.05 -0.98 1.47
CA THR A 74 5.69 -0.08 0.52
C THR A 74 5.95 1.26 1.18
N ASP A 75 7.15 1.44 1.72
CA ASP A 75 7.59 2.74 2.23
C ASP A 75 7.84 3.77 1.10
N PRO A 76 7.95 5.06 1.42
CA PRO A 76 8.18 6.12 0.41
C PRO A 76 9.39 5.88 -0.51
N ILE A 77 10.42 5.20 0.00
CA ILE A 77 11.65 4.92 -0.74
C ILE A 77 11.41 3.79 -1.74
N ARG A 78 10.72 2.70 -1.34
CA ARG A 78 10.39 1.58 -2.23
C ARG A 78 9.36 1.99 -3.27
N LEU A 79 8.39 2.83 -2.89
CA LEU A 79 7.39 3.38 -3.81
C LEU A 79 8.04 4.09 -5.00
N GLU A 80 9.07 4.89 -4.74
CA GLU A 80 9.80 5.61 -5.77
C GLU A 80 10.79 4.71 -6.52
N LYS A 81 11.63 3.95 -5.80
CA LYS A 81 12.76 3.23 -6.41
C LYS A 81 12.40 1.92 -7.09
N ASP A 82 11.38 1.24 -6.60
CA ASP A 82 11.00 -0.09 -7.09
C ASP A 82 9.69 -0.04 -7.87
N CYS A 83 8.78 0.88 -7.53
CA CYS A 83 7.50 1.03 -8.22
C CYS A 83 7.43 2.20 -9.21
N ASP A 84 8.50 2.99 -9.35
CA ASP A 84 8.57 4.16 -10.23
C ASP A 84 7.44 5.18 -10.00
N ILE A 85 6.99 5.31 -8.74
CA ILE A 85 5.97 6.28 -8.31
C ILE A 85 6.62 7.34 -7.42
N SER A 86 6.90 8.51 -8.02
CA SER A 86 7.40 9.68 -7.31
C SER A 86 6.43 10.13 -6.21
N ASN A 87 6.99 10.63 -5.11
CA ASN A 87 6.24 11.11 -3.95
C ASN A 87 7.09 12.09 -3.14
N ASP A 88 6.45 13.02 -2.42
CA ASP A 88 7.10 14.08 -1.64
C ASP A 88 7.15 13.75 -0.14
N PHE A 89 6.65 12.57 0.24
CA PHE A 89 6.75 12.05 1.60
C PHE A 89 8.19 12.06 2.13
N VAL A 90 8.31 12.27 3.44
CA VAL A 90 9.59 12.14 4.14
C VAL A 90 10.14 10.73 3.94
N LYS A 91 11.31 10.63 3.31
CA LYS A 91 11.97 9.36 2.97
C LYS A 91 12.50 8.64 4.22
N LYS A 92 11.61 7.93 4.91
CA LYS A 92 11.92 7.01 6.00
C LYS A 92 11.66 5.58 5.55
N GLY A 93 12.67 4.73 5.66
CA GLY A 93 12.54 3.32 5.31
C GLY A 93 11.92 2.49 6.44
N GLU A 94 11.17 1.45 6.07
CA GLU A 94 10.70 0.43 7.01
C GLU A 94 11.42 -0.90 6.73
N LEU A 95 11.87 -1.60 7.79
CA LEU A 95 12.59 -2.87 7.64
C LEU A 95 11.75 -3.94 6.94
N SER A 96 10.45 -3.98 7.24
CA SER A 96 9.49 -4.89 6.62
C SER A 96 9.35 -4.61 5.12
N SER A 97 9.19 -3.34 4.74
CA SER A 97 9.15 -2.86 3.36
C SER A 97 10.42 -3.25 2.59
N LYS A 98 11.60 -3.00 3.17
CA LYS A 98 12.89 -3.42 2.59
C LYS A 98 12.97 -4.94 2.39
N PHE A 99 12.47 -5.73 3.34
CA PHE A 99 12.47 -7.20 3.21
C PHE A 99 11.50 -7.67 2.11
N VAL A 100 10.27 -7.18 2.11
CA VAL A 100 9.25 -7.55 1.11
C VAL A 100 9.72 -7.17 -0.30
N TYR A 101 10.31 -5.99 -0.49
CA TYR A 101 10.82 -5.60 -1.81
C TYR A 101 12.04 -6.41 -2.27
N LYS A 102 12.88 -6.89 -1.35
CA LYS A 102 13.91 -7.90 -1.71
C LYS A 102 13.29 -9.19 -2.22
N LEU A 103 12.23 -9.69 -1.57
CA LEU A 103 11.49 -10.86 -2.02
C LEU A 103 10.85 -10.62 -3.39
N ILE A 104 10.13 -9.49 -3.55
CA ILE A 104 9.49 -9.11 -4.82
C ILE A 104 10.52 -9.06 -5.95
N ALA A 105 11.71 -8.50 -5.72
CA ALA A 105 12.79 -8.48 -6.69
C ALA A 105 13.22 -9.90 -7.11
N GLN A 106 13.36 -10.84 -6.16
CA GLN A 106 13.67 -12.24 -6.47
C GLN A 106 12.53 -12.98 -7.20
N MET A 107 11.30 -12.48 -7.08
CA MET A 107 10.12 -13.04 -7.75
C MET A 107 9.87 -12.45 -9.16
N GLY A 108 10.83 -11.69 -9.71
CA GLY A 108 10.71 -11.09 -11.04
C GLY A 108 10.17 -9.64 -11.03
N GLY A 109 10.22 -8.98 -9.88
CA GLY A 109 9.91 -7.56 -9.73
C GLY A 109 8.42 -7.25 -9.53
N PRO A 110 8.08 -5.97 -9.26
CA PRO A 110 6.73 -5.57 -8.85
C PRO A 110 5.63 -5.93 -9.86
N ALA A 111 5.88 -5.71 -11.16
CA ALA A 111 4.90 -6.03 -12.19
C ALA A 111 4.56 -7.54 -12.24
N HIS A 112 5.56 -8.41 -12.09
CA HIS A 112 5.33 -9.86 -12.03
C HIS A 112 4.65 -10.26 -10.73
N PHE A 113 5.11 -9.73 -9.60
CA PHE A 113 4.58 -10.07 -8.29
C PHE A 113 3.10 -9.66 -8.14
N TYR A 114 2.78 -8.38 -8.35
CA TYR A 114 1.43 -7.86 -8.16
C TYR A 114 0.43 -8.34 -9.23
N ARG A 115 0.90 -8.96 -10.33
CA ARG A 115 0.05 -9.72 -11.25
C ARG A 115 -0.53 -11.00 -10.64
N HIS A 116 0.11 -11.56 -9.61
CA HIS A 116 -0.28 -12.85 -9.02
C HIS A 116 -0.71 -12.73 -7.56
N PHE A 117 -0.23 -11.72 -6.84
CA PHE A 117 -0.49 -11.52 -5.41
C PHE A 117 -1.18 -10.17 -5.17
N TYR A 118 -1.98 -10.13 -4.12
CA TYR A 118 -2.50 -8.90 -3.51
C TYR A 118 -2.16 -8.94 -2.03
N ILE A 119 -1.55 -7.87 -1.53
CA ILE A 119 -1.22 -7.75 -0.11
C ILE A 119 -2.29 -6.89 0.56
N GLY A 120 -2.87 -7.41 1.64
CA GLY A 120 -3.79 -6.71 2.55
C GLY A 120 -3.17 -6.52 3.93
#